data_AF-A0A0S7ETJ1-F1
#
_entry.id   AF-A0A0S7ETJ1-F1
#
_cell.length_a   1.000
_cell.length_b   1.000
_cell.length_c   1.000
_cell.angle_alpha   90.00
_cell.angle_beta   90.00
_cell.angle_gamma   90.00
#
_symmetry.space_group_name_H-M   'P 1'
#
loop_
_entity.id
_entity.type
_entity.pdbx_description
1 polymer ?
#
loop_
_entity_poly.entity_id
_entity_poly.type
_entity_poly.pdbx_seq_one_letter_code
_entity_poly.pdbx_strand_id
1 'polypeptide(L)'
;MYEVLHEDRSEVLGKELQRYWDQEVQKAAKEMRTPGLTKVIIQCYWKSYGMLGLFTLVEESIRVIQPVFLGEVIQYFENYNPDDRNSLNKTLGYAAGLSACTFCLAVIHHLYFYHVLRAGMKIRVAMCHMIYRKALCLSSSAMGKTTTGQIVNLLSNDVNKFDEVTIFLHFLWVGPLQAAAVVGLLWDEIGPSCLAGMGVLLFLMPTQTMFGRLFSKFRSKTAVLTDSRIRTMNEVVSGMRIIKMYAWEKPFSALVTEVRRKEISKIMKSSYLRGLNMASFFCASKIIVFITFTIYVLLGNPISASRVFVTVSLYTAVRLTVTLFFPSAIEKLFESRVSIQRIQEFLLLDEITKTSVALSKEDKKDVGVELDDLTCYWDKNLDAPTLQSISLSLNSNQLLAVIGPVGAGKSSLLSSILGELPAEKGVLRVKGQLTYAAQQPWVFPGTIRSNILFGKDLEPRKYERVIKACALKRDMELLPDGDQTLIGDRGATLSGGQKARVNLARAVYQDADIYLLDDPLSAVDAEVGRHLFEE
;
A
#
# COMPACT_ATOMS: atom_id res chain seq x y z
N MET A 1 21.65 -9.54 6.50
CA MET A 1 20.22 -9.85 6.25
C MET A 1 20.16 -11.21 5.57
N TYR A 2 19.17 -12.04 5.92
CA TYR A 2 18.95 -13.32 5.23
C TYR A 2 18.15 -13.11 3.95
N GLU A 3 18.34 -13.98 2.95
CA GLU A 3 17.48 -14.00 1.77
C GLU A 3 16.05 -14.39 2.13
N VAL A 4 15.08 -13.83 1.39
CA VAL A 4 13.67 -14.19 1.54
C VAL A 4 13.40 -15.59 0.99
N LEU A 5 12.46 -16.31 1.62
CA LEU A 5 12.01 -17.61 1.17
C LEU A 5 11.45 -17.55 -0.25
N HIS A 6 11.65 -18.59 -1.05
CA HIS A 6 11.20 -18.63 -2.45
C HIS A 6 9.69 -18.38 -2.58
N GLU A 7 8.89 -18.96 -1.69
CA GLU A 7 7.43 -18.78 -1.64
C GLU A 7 6.97 -17.37 -1.25
N ASP A 8 7.86 -16.54 -0.67
CA ASP A 8 7.57 -15.15 -0.28
C ASP A 8 8.11 -14.14 -1.31
N ARG A 9 8.73 -14.61 -2.41
CA ARG A 9 9.25 -13.72 -3.46
C ARG A 9 8.12 -13.02 -4.20
N SER A 10 8.34 -11.74 -4.52
CA SER A 10 7.34 -10.88 -5.20
C SER A 10 6.92 -11.41 -6.57
N GLU A 11 7.82 -12.05 -7.30
CA GLU A 11 7.53 -12.65 -8.60
C GLU A 11 6.54 -13.81 -8.49
N VAL A 12 6.73 -14.72 -7.52
CA VAL A 12 5.88 -15.89 -7.32
C VAL A 12 4.47 -15.46 -6.90
N LEU A 13 4.39 -14.65 -5.83
CA LEU A 13 3.13 -14.16 -5.28
C LEU A 13 2.36 -13.28 -6.28
N GLY A 14 3.08 -12.40 -6.97
CA GLY A 14 2.51 -11.50 -7.97
C GLY A 14 1.96 -12.23 -9.18
N LYS A 15 2.71 -13.19 -9.75
CA LYS A 15 2.26 -14.00 -10.89
C LYS A 15 1.07 -14.87 -10.54
N GLU A 16 1.03 -15.44 -9.34
CA GLU A 16 -0.10 -16.27 -8.90
C GLU A 16 -1.39 -15.46 -8.83
N LEU A 17 -1.38 -14.31 -8.13
CA LEU A 17 -2.56 -13.47 -7.99
C LEU A 17 -2.98 -12.85 -9.33
N GLN A 18 -2.01 -12.42 -10.16
CA GLN A 18 -2.27 -11.91 -11.50
C GLN A 18 -2.99 -12.95 -12.37
N ARG A 19 -2.61 -14.24 -12.29
CA ARG A 19 -3.27 -15.31 -13.05
C ARG A 19 -4.76 -15.43 -12.68
N TYR A 20 -5.09 -15.37 -11.39
CA TYR A 20 -6.50 -15.38 -10.95
C TYR A 20 -7.24 -14.11 -11.38
N TRP A 21 -6.58 -12.96 -11.35
CA TRP A 21 -7.15 -11.70 -11.83
C TRP A 21 -7.47 -11.75 -13.33
N ASP A 22 -6.54 -12.22 -14.15
CA ASP A 22 -6.73 -12.32 -15.60
C ASP A 22 -7.88 -13.27 -15.96
N GLN A 23 -8.00 -14.41 -15.25
CA GLN A 23 -9.11 -15.34 -15.39
C GLN A 23 -10.46 -14.71 -15.01
N GLU A 24 -10.50 -13.94 -13.92
CA GLU A 24 -11.71 -13.24 -13.48
C GLU A 24 -12.11 -12.14 -14.47
N VAL A 25 -11.16 -11.38 -15.02
CA VAL A 25 -11.42 -10.37 -16.06
C VAL A 25 -12.01 -11.02 -17.32
N GLN A 26 -11.43 -12.12 -17.79
CA GLN A 26 -11.96 -12.87 -18.94
C GLN A 26 -13.37 -13.43 -18.67
N LYS A 27 -13.60 -13.99 -17.49
CA LYS A 27 -14.91 -14.53 -17.10
C LYS A 27 -15.95 -13.42 -16.97
N ALA A 28 -15.60 -12.30 -16.36
CA ALA A 28 -16.46 -11.14 -16.19
C ALA A 28 -16.85 -10.51 -17.55
N ALA A 29 -15.92 -10.47 -18.50
CA ALA A 29 -16.19 -10.03 -19.86
C ALA A 29 -17.22 -10.93 -20.58
N LYS A 30 -17.09 -12.26 -20.45
CA LYS A 30 -18.07 -13.23 -21.01
C LYS A 30 -19.45 -13.10 -20.36
N GLU A 31 -19.49 -12.77 -19.08
CA GLU A 31 -20.72 -12.62 -18.28
C GLU A 31 -21.29 -11.19 -18.29
N MET A 32 -20.72 -10.27 -19.07
CA MET A 32 -21.07 -8.83 -19.12
C MET A 32 -21.19 -8.17 -17.73
N ARG A 33 -20.30 -8.51 -16.81
CA ARG A 33 -20.26 -7.95 -15.45
C ARG A 33 -18.92 -7.30 -15.16
N THR A 34 -18.87 -6.51 -14.09
CA THR A 34 -17.59 -6.00 -13.58
C THR A 34 -16.82 -7.12 -12.86
N PRO A 35 -15.50 -7.25 -13.08
CA PRO A 35 -14.67 -8.20 -12.36
C PRO A 35 -14.52 -7.79 -10.89
N GLY A 36 -14.49 -8.77 -9.99
CA GLY A 36 -14.42 -8.52 -8.54
C GLY A 36 -13.05 -8.91 -7.96
N LEU A 37 -12.24 -7.92 -7.56
CA LEU A 37 -10.92 -8.15 -6.97
C LEU A 37 -11.02 -8.84 -5.61
N THR A 38 -12.02 -8.51 -4.80
CA THR A 38 -12.28 -9.20 -3.52
C THR A 38 -12.44 -10.71 -3.71
N LYS A 39 -13.17 -11.12 -4.76
CA LYS A 39 -13.40 -12.53 -5.08
C LYS A 39 -12.10 -13.23 -5.47
N VAL A 40 -11.24 -12.56 -6.25
CA VAL A 40 -9.93 -13.07 -6.66
C VAL A 40 -9.01 -13.29 -5.46
N ILE A 41 -8.93 -12.31 -4.55
CA ILE A 41 -8.14 -12.42 -3.33
C ILE A 41 -8.63 -13.61 -2.48
N ILE A 42 -9.94 -13.74 -2.29
CA ILE A 42 -10.53 -14.85 -1.55
C ILE A 42 -10.19 -16.18 -2.24
N GLN A 43 -10.41 -16.31 -3.55
CA GLN A 43 -10.13 -17.55 -4.27
C GLN A 43 -8.66 -17.99 -4.18
N CYS A 44 -7.73 -17.02 -4.23
CA CYS A 44 -6.30 -17.28 -4.14
C CYS A 44 -5.86 -17.72 -2.73
N TYR A 45 -6.38 -17.07 -1.67
CA TYR A 45 -5.82 -17.22 -0.32
C TYR A 45 -6.75 -17.92 0.70
N TRP A 46 -8.02 -18.22 0.37
CA TRP A 46 -8.97 -18.73 1.38
C TRP A 46 -8.57 -20.05 2.01
N LYS A 47 -7.92 -20.97 1.27
CA LYS A 47 -7.52 -22.27 1.80
C LYS A 47 -6.43 -22.12 2.87
N SER A 48 -5.37 -21.39 2.53
CA SER A 48 -4.24 -21.14 3.43
C SER A 48 -4.65 -20.30 4.63
N TYR A 49 -5.49 -19.28 4.40
CA TYR A 49 -5.94 -18.39 5.47
C TYR A 49 -7.01 -19.03 6.36
N GLY A 50 -7.98 -19.74 5.78
CA GLY A 50 -9.07 -20.39 6.52
C GLY A 50 -8.58 -21.47 7.49
N MET A 51 -7.48 -22.17 7.18
CA MET A 51 -6.85 -23.11 8.11
C MET A 51 -6.36 -22.42 9.40
N LEU A 52 -5.94 -21.16 9.32
CA LEU A 52 -5.50 -20.38 10.49
C LEU A 52 -6.65 -20.07 11.44
N GLY A 53 -7.88 -20.01 10.92
CA GLY A 53 -9.09 -19.84 11.72
C GLY A 53 -9.33 -20.97 12.72
N LEU A 54 -8.91 -22.20 12.40
CA LEU A 54 -8.97 -23.32 13.35
C LEU A 54 -8.07 -23.07 14.56
N PHE A 55 -6.86 -22.52 14.35
CA PHE A 55 -5.96 -22.17 15.45
C PHE A 55 -6.56 -21.10 16.35
N THR A 56 -7.19 -20.06 15.77
CA THR A 56 -7.92 -19.04 16.56
C THR A 56 -9.06 -19.64 17.36
N LEU A 57 -9.83 -20.54 16.77
CA LEU A 57 -10.94 -21.21 17.46
C LEU A 57 -10.43 -22.03 18.65
N VAL A 58 -9.35 -22.78 18.48
CA VAL A 58 -8.72 -23.53 19.56
C VAL A 58 -8.16 -22.60 20.64
N GLU A 59 -7.49 -21.51 20.24
CA GLU A 59 -6.97 -20.50 21.16
C GLU A 59 -8.07 -19.91 22.05
N GLU A 60 -9.17 -19.45 21.44
CA GLU A 60 -10.29 -18.85 22.18
C GLU A 60 -11.06 -19.89 23.00
N SER A 61 -11.13 -21.14 22.55
CA SER A 61 -11.72 -22.25 23.33
C SER A 61 -10.90 -22.51 24.60
N ILE A 62 -9.57 -22.57 24.49
CA ILE A 62 -8.68 -22.74 25.65
C ILE A 62 -8.86 -21.59 26.64
N ARG A 63 -8.97 -20.35 26.14
CA ARG A 63 -9.18 -19.15 26.96
C ARG A 63 -10.49 -19.18 27.74
N VAL A 64 -11.53 -19.84 27.22
CA VAL A 64 -12.83 -20.02 27.90
C VAL A 64 -12.81 -21.19 28.89
N ILE A 65 -12.03 -22.25 28.62
CA ILE A 65 -11.93 -23.43 29.49
C ILE A 65 -11.06 -23.15 30.74
N GLN A 66 -9.99 -22.36 30.61
CA GLN A 66 -9.07 -22.05 31.71
C GLN A 66 -9.77 -21.56 33.00
N PRO A 67 -10.72 -20.59 32.94
CA PRO A 67 -11.51 -20.17 34.09
C PRO A 67 -12.24 -21.29 34.82
N VAL A 68 -12.80 -22.26 34.08
CA VAL A 68 -13.57 -23.37 34.66
C VAL A 68 -12.66 -24.29 35.46
N PHE A 69 -11.49 -24.65 34.91
CA PHE A 69 -10.50 -25.45 35.65
C PHE A 69 -9.99 -24.73 36.91
N LEU A 70 -9.82 -23.40 36.83
CA LEU A 70 -9.45 -22.61 38.00
C LEU A 70 -10.56 -22.63 39.05
N GLY A 71 -11.83 -22.58 38.64
CA GLY A 71 -13.00 -22.69 39.52
C GLY A 71 -13.02 -23.97 40.34
N GLU A 72 -12.84 -25.11 39.68
CA GLU A 72 -12.78 -26.44 40.31
C GLU A 72 -11.63 -26.56 41.32
N VAL A 73 -10.46 -26.00 40.97
CA VAL A 73 -9.32 -25.96 41.90
C VAL A 73 -9.64 -25.13 43.14
N ILE A 74 -10.30 -23.97 42.99
CA ILE A 74 -10.71 -23.13 44.11
C ILE A 74 -11.77 -23.83 44.96
N GLN A 75 -12.74 -24.49 44.34
CA GLN A 75 -13.81 -25.20 45.04
C GLN A 75 -13.29 -26.34 45.92
N TYR A 76 -12.21 -27.01 45.52
CA TYR A 76 -11.53 -28.00 46.36
C TYR A 76 -10.99 -27.40 47.66
N PHE A 77 -10.40 -26.21 47.60
CA PHE A 77 -9.90 -25.52 48.79
C PHE A 77 -11.03 -24.95 49.66
N GLU A 78 -12.17 -24.57 49.06
CA GLU A 78 -13.35 -24.15 49.82
C GLU A 78 -13.96 -25.30 50.63
N ASN A 79 -13.99 -26.50 50.06
CA ASN A 79 -14.60 -27.70 50.66
C ASN A 79 -13.55 -28.74 51.09
N TYR A 80 -12.38 -28.27 51.52
CA TYR A 80 -11.24 -29.16 51.79
C TYR A 80 -11.58 -30.22 52.84
N ASN A 81 -11.47 -31.49 52.44
CA ASN A 81 -11.64 -32.63 53.32
C ASN A 81 -10.36 -33.50 53.28
N PRO A 82 -9.63 -33.65 54.40
CA PRO A 82 -8.34 -34.36 54.43
C PRO A 82 -8.44 -35.85 54.08
N ASP A 83 -9.62 -36.46 54.21
CA ASP A 83 -9.81 -37.90 53.97
C ASP A 83 -10.21 -38.22 52.51
N ASP A 84 -10.51 -37.22 51.68
CA ASP A 84 -10.97 -37.42 50.30
C ASP A 84 -9.82 -37.38 49.27
N ARG A 85 -9.12 -38.51 49.15
CA ARG A 85 -8.07 -38.71 48.14
C ARG A 85 -8.57 -38.62 46.69
N ASN A 86 -9.86 -38.90 46.44
CA ASN A 86 -10.41 -38.82 45.09
C ASN A 86 -10.56 -37.38 44.64
N SER A 87 -11.01 -36.49 45.52
CA SER A 87 -11.08 -35.05 45.24
C SER A 87 -9.68 -34.45 45.05
N LEU A 88 -8.69 -34.86 45.84
CA LEU A 88 -7.29 -34.44 45.63
C LEU A 88 -6.77 -34.82 44.23
N ASN A 89 -6.99 -36.07 43.80
CA ASN A 89 -6.55 -36.53 42.48
C ASN A 89 -7.26 -35.79 41.33
N LYS A 90 -8.56 -35.51 41.47
CA LYS A 90 -9.30 -34.69 40.49
C LYS A 90 -8.74 -33.27 40.40
N THR A 91 -8.48 -32.63 41.54
CA THR A 91 -7.92 -31.26 41.60
C THR A 91 -6.51 -31.20 41.01
N LEU A 92 -5.66 -32.20 41.27
CA LEU A 92 -4.36 -32.31 40.61
C LEU A 92 -4.50 -32.47 39.09
N GLY A 93 -5.51 -33.22 38.63
CA GLY A 93 -5.88 -33.31 37.22
C GLY A 93 -6.27 -31.96 36.60
N TYR A 94 -7.14 -31.19 37.27
CA TYR A 94 -7.51 -29.83 36.83
C TYR A 94 -6.33 -28.87 36.84
N ALA A 95 -5.46 -28.93 37.84
CA ALA A 95 -4.24 -28.10 37.92
C ALA A 95 -3.24 -28.44 36.79
N ALA A 96 -3.04 -29.72 36.49
CA ALA A 96 -2.24 -30.17 35.35
C ALA A 96 -2.87 -29.72 34.02
N GLY A 97 -4.19 -29.83 33.89
CA GLY A 97 -4.95 -29.32 32.75
C GLY A 97 -4.78 -27.80 32.57
N LEU A 98 -4.84 -27.02 33.65
CA LEU A 98 -4.64 -25.57 33.63
C LEU A 98 -3.22 -25.19 33.17
N SER A 99 -2.19 -25.91 33.65
CA SER A 99 -0.80 -25.72 33.21
C SER A 99 -0.63 -26.07 31.73
N ALA A 100 -1.20 -27.19 31.29
CA ALA A 100 -1.18 -27.60 29.88
C ALA A 100 -1.89 -26.58 28.98
N CYS A 101 -3.08 -26.12 29.37
CA CYS A 101 -3.81 -25.07 28.66
C CYS A 101 -2.99 -23.78 28.53
N THR A 102 -2.29 -23.36 29.59
CA THR A 102 -1.46 -22.15 29.58
C THR A 102 -0.29 -22.28 28.60
N PHE A 103 0.39 -23.43 28.59
CA PHE A 103 1.46 -23.71 27.64
C PHE A 103 0.95 -23.79 26.20
N CYS A 104 -0.13 -24.52 25.96
CA CYS A 104 -0.75 -24.63 24.63
C CYS A 104 -1.20 -23.27 24.11
N LEU A 105 -1.80 -22.42 24.96
CA LEU A 105 -2.20 -21.07 24.59
C LEU A 105 -1.00 -20.24 24.12
N ALA A 106 0.12 -20.27 24.86
CA ALA A 106 1.32 -19.53 24.49
C ALA A 106 1.89 -19.97 23.13
N VAL A 107 1.96 -21.29 22.88
CA VAL A 107 2.47 -21.84 21.61
C VAL A 107 1.54 -21.52 20.45
N ILE A 108 0.24 -21.78 20.60
CA ILE A 108 -0.76 -21.57 19.54
C ILE A 108 -0.86 -20.09 19.19
N HIS A 109 -0.88 -19.20 20.18
CA HIS A 109 -0.99 -17.75 19.97
C HIS A 109 0.13 -17.23 19.07
N HIS A 110 1.38 -17.57 19.36
CA HIS A 110 2.52 -17.11 18.57
C HIS A 110 2.55 -17.70 17.17
N LEU A 111 2.23 -18.99 17.01
CA LEU A 111 2.13 -19.62 15.69
C LEU A 111 1.02 -18.99 14.85
N TYR A 112 -0.17 -18.81 15.43
CA TYR A 112 -1.30 -18.14 14.78
C TYR A 112 -0.90 -16.73 14.32
N PHE A 113 -0.36 -15.92 15.24
CA PHE A 113 -0.02 -14.53 14.95
C PHE A 113 1.04 -14.40 13.86
N TYR A 114 2.08 -15.25 13.90
CA TYR A 114 3.11 -15.28 12.86
C TYR A 114 2.53 -15.61 11.48
N HIS A 115 1.72 -16.67 11.38
CA HIS A 115 1.16 -17.11 10.09
C HIS A 115 0.15 -16.11 9.52
N VAL A 116 -0.63 -15.46 10.36
CA VAL A 116 -1.59 -14.45 9.92
C VAL A 116 -0.90 -13.18 9.44
N LEU A 117 0.11 -12.69 10.15
CA LEU A 117 0.96 -11.58 9.68
C LEU A 117 1.61 -11.89 8.33
N ARG A 118 2.14 -13.12 8.18
CA ARG A 118 2.73 -13.58 6.94
C ARG A 118 1.70 -13.63 5.80
N ALA A 119 0.46 -14.04 6.08
CA ALA A 119 -0.61 -14.04 5.08
C ALA A 119 -0.94 -12.62 4.59
N GLY A 120 -1.04 -11.64 5.50
CA GLY A 120 -1.22 -10.23 5.14
C GLY A 120 -0.09 -9.70 4.26
N MET A 121 1.16 -9.98 4.64
CA MET A 121 2.35 -9.61 3.86
C MET A 121 2.32 -10.22 2.45
N LYS A 122 1.95 -11.50 2.31
CA LYS A 122 1.86 -12.18 1.00
C LYS A 122 0.87 -11.46 0.07
N ILE A 123 -0.31 -11.10 0.58
CA ILE A 123 -1.32 -10.34 -0.18
C ILE A 123 -0.76 -8.97 -0.56
N ARG A 124 -0.18 -8.23 0.39
CA ARG A 124 0.41 -6.90 0.13
C ARG A 124 1.44 -6.95 -1.01
N VAL A 125 2.38 -7.88 -0.95
CA VAL A 125 3.45 -8.02 -1.95
C VAL A 125 2.88 -8.37 -3.33
N ALA A 126 1.90 -9.29 -3.39
CA ALA A 126 1.22 -9.63 -4.64
C ALA A 126 0.48 -8.42 -5.24
N MET A 127 -0.23 -7.65 -4.42
CA MET A 127 -0.92 -6.43 -4.86
C MET A 127 0.06 -5.37 -5.37
N CYS A 128 1.19 -5.15 -4.69
CA CYS A 128 2.24 -4.24 -5.16
C CYS A 128 2.77 -4.64 -6.54
N HIS A 129 2.98 -5.94 -6.77
CA HIS A 129 3.40 -6.46 -8.06
C HIS A 129 2.38 -6.13 -9.16
N MET A 130 1.09 -6.40 -8.92
CA MET A 130 0.01 -6.13 -9.89
C MET A 130 -0.12 -4.62 -10.18
N ILE A 131 -0.10 -3.78 -9.15
CA ILE A 131 -0.19 -2.31 -9.31
C ILE A 131 1.00 -1.80 -10.11
N TYR A 132 2.22 -2.26 -9.80
CA TYR A 132 3.42 -1.83 -10.52
C TYR A 132 3.39 -2.30 -11.99
N ARG A 133 3.02 -3.55 -12.25
CA ARG A 133 2.85 -4.07 -13.61
C ARG A 133 1.82 -3.27 -14.40
N LYS A 134 0.66 -2.97 -13.78
CA LYS A 134 -0.39 -2.16 -14.40
C LYS A 134 0.12 -0.75 -14.73
N ALA A 135 0.81 -0.11 -13.79
CA ALA A 135 1.34 1.25 -13.97
C ALA A 135 2.29 1.37 -15.18
N LEU A 136 3.05 0.32 -15.49
CA LEU A 136 3.94 0.25 -16.67
C LEU A 136 3.21 0.01 -18.00
N CYS A 137 1.91 -0.27 -17.97
CA CYS A 137 1.12 -0.59 -19.16
C CYS A 137 -0.08 0.34 -19.36
N LEU A 138 -0.29 1.35 -18.50
CA LEU A 138 -1.38 2.30 -18.63
C LEU A 138 -1.28 3.11 -19.93
N SER A 139 -2.41 3.32 -20.60
CA SER A 139 -2.48 4.24 -21.73
C SER A 139 -2.30 5.70 -21.28
N SER A 140 -1.87 6.58 -22.17
CA SER A 140 -1.69 8.00 -21.83
C SER A 140 -3.02 8.68 -21.46
N SER A 141 -4.15 8.23 -22.01
CA SER A 141 -5.48 8.70 -21.61
C SER A 141 -5.86 8.23 -20.20
N ALA A 142 -5.49 6.99 -19.84
CA ALA A 142 -5.64 6.48 -18.48
C ALA A 142 -4.71 7.20 -17.48
N MET A 143 -3.48 7.56 -17.89
CA MET A 143 -2.57 8.40 -17.11
C MET A 143 -3.13 9.82 -16.87
N GLY A 144 -4.05 10.31 -17.71
CA GLY A 144 -4.79 11.55 -17.43
C GLY A 144 -5.82 11.39 -16.30
N LYS A 145 -6.37 10.18 -16.11
CA LYS A 145 -7.36 9.85 -15.06
C LYS A 145 -6.72 9.56 -13.70
N THR A 146 -5.44 9.20 -13.66
CA THR A 146 -4.72 8.88 -12.41
C THR A 146 -3.39 9.61 -12.28
N THR A 147 -3.08 10.12 -11.09
CA THR A 147 -1.82 10.84 -10.86
C THR A 147 -0.76 9.93 -10.24
N THR A 148 0.53 10.25 -10.45
CA THR A 148 1.64 9.56 -9.77
C THR A 148 1.45 9.53 -8.25
N GLY A 149 0.92 10.61 -7.66
CA GLY A 149 0.62 10.68 -6.23
C GLY A 149 -0.45 9.68 -5.78
N GLN A 150 -1.47 9.42 -6.61
CA GLN A 150 -2.47 8.38 -6.33
C GLN A 150 -1.85 6.98 -6.38
N ILE A 151 -1.01 6.68 -7.39
CA ILE A 151 -0.32 5.39 -7.50
C ILE A 151 0.58 5.14 -6.27
N VAL A 152 1.34 6.16 -5.85
CA VAL A 152 2.17 6.09 -4.64
C VAL A 152 1.30 5.85 -3.41
N ASN A 153 0.14 6.49 -3.29
CA ASN A 153 -0.78 6.26 -2.18
C ASN A 153 -1.36 4.84 -2.19
N LEU A 154 -1.66 4.26 -3.36
CA LEU A 154 -2.07 2.86 -3.47
C LEU A 154 -0.97 1.92 -2.94
N LEU A 155 0.28 2.14 -3.35
CA LEU A 155 1.43 1.32 -2.95
C LEU A 155 1.90 1.53 -1.51
N SER A 156 1.57 2.66 -0.88
CA SER A 156 2.06 3.02 0.47
C SER A 156 0.99 2.95 1.56
N ASN A 157 -0.29 3.13 1.24
CA ASN A 157 -1.37 3.16 2.23
C ASN A 157 -2.39 2.02 2.01
N ASP A 158 -2.91 1.88 0.78
CA ASP A 158 -3.97 0.91 0.50
C ASP A 158 -3.52 -0.54 0.68
N VAL A 159 -2.36 -0.91 0.13
CA VAL A 159 -1.82 -2.27 0.26
C VAL A 159 -1.43 -2.64 1.68
N ASN A 160 -1.09 -1.67 2.54
CA ASN A 160 -0.74 -1.93 3.93
C ASN A 160 -1.95 -2.31 4.79
N LYS A 161 -3.18 -2.05 4.33
CA LYS A 161 -4.41 -2.49 5.03
C LYS A 161 -4.54 -4.02 5.10
N PHE A 162 -3.93 -4.74 4.16
CA PHE A 162 -3.94 -6.21 4.14
C PHE A 162 -3.15 -6.84 5.31
N ASP A 163 -2.10 -6.15 5.79
CA ASP A 163 -1.33 -6.59 6.96
C ASP A 163 -2.18 -6.54 8.24
N GLU A 164 -3.06 -5.55 8.36
CA GLU A 164 -3.89 -5.35 9.54
C GLU A 164 -5.18 -6.18 9.52
N VAL A 165 -5.88 -6.23 8.38
CA VAL A 165 -7.20 -6.90 8.30
C VAL A 165 -7.10 -8.41 8.54
N THR A 166 -6.01 -9.02 8.07
CA THR A 166 -5.79 -10.47 8.23
C THR A 166 -5.66 -10.86 9.70
N ILE A 167 -5.16 -9.98 10.57
CA ILE A 167 -5.08 -10.21 12.03
C ILE A 167 -6.46 -10.36 12.65
N PHE A 168 -7.42 -9.53 12.22
CA PHE A 168 -8.70 -9.40 12.90
C PHE A 168 -9.85 -10.20 12.26
N LEU A 169 -9.75 -10.60 10.99
CA LEU A 169 -10.90 -11.14 10.24
C LEU A 169 -11.53 -12.40 10.88
N HIS A 170 -10.74 -13.28 11.50
CA HIS A 170 -11.27 -14.47 12.18
C HIS A 170 -12.17 -14.14 13.37
N PHE A 171 -11.97 -13.00 14.03
CA PHE A 171 -12.81 -12.59 15.16
C PHE A 171 -14.24 -12.23 14.75
N LEU A 172 -14.54 -12.02 13.46
CA LEU A 172 -15.92 -11.80 12.99
C LEU A 172 -16.83 -12.99 13.26
N TRP A 173 -16.30 -14.22 13.24
CA TRP A 173 -17.07 -15.43 13.50
C TRP A 173 -16.67 -16.10 14.83
N VAL A 174 -15.38 -16.06 15.21
CA VAL A 174 -14.92 -16.57 16.51
C VAL A 174 -15.50 -15.73 17.65
N GLY A 175 -15.58 -14.41 17.49
CA GLY A 175 -16.06 -13.51 18.55
C GLY A 175 -17.49 -13.80 19.01
N PRO A 176 -18.49 -13.84 18.10
CA PRO A 176 -19.85 -14.24 18.45
C PRO A 176 -19.95 -15.64 19.05
N LEU A 177 -19.18 -16.60 18.52
CA LEU A 177 -19.17 -17.97 19.04
C LEU A 177 -18.61 -18.04 20.46
N GLN A 178 -17.49 -17.36 20.72
CA GLN A 178 -16.90 -17.26 22.06
C GLN A 178 -17.86 -16.56 23.03
N ALA A 179 -18.52 -15.48 22.60
CA ALA A 179 -19.50 -14.79 23.43
C ALA A 179 -20.68 -15.70 23.79
N ALA A 180 -21.20 -16.48 22.85
CA ALA A 180 -22.26 -17.45 23.11
C ALA A 180 -21.82 -18.55 24.10
N ALA A 181 -20.60 -19.09 23.93
CA ALA A 181 -20.04 -20.10 24.84
C ALA A 181 -19.86 -19.54 26.27
N VAL A 182 -19.34 -18.32 26.40
CA VAL A 182 -19.17 -17.65 27.70
C VAL A 182 -20.51 -17.36 28.36
N VAL A 183 -21.53 -16.92 27.61
CA VAL A 183 -22.88 -16.72 28.16
C VAL A 183 -23.46 -18.05 28.66
N GLY A 184 -23.27 -19.16 27.93
CA GLY A 184 -23.72 -20.48 28.38
C GLY A 184 -23.07 -20.91 29.70
N LEU A 185 -21.75 -20.76 29.83
CA LEU A 185 -21.03 -21.09 31.06
C LEU A 185 -21.38 -20.16 32.22
N LEU A 186 -21.53 -18.86 31.97
CA LEU A 186 -21.97 -17.92 33.00
C LEU A 186 -23.41 -18.19 33.46
N TRP A 187 -24.28 -18.65 32.55
CA TRP A 187 -25.63 -19.03 32.91
C TRP A 187 -25.65 -20.23 33.86
N ASP A 188 -24.76 -21.20 33.66
CA ASP A 188 -24.61 -22.36 34.56
C ASP A 188 -24.09 -21.93 35.94
N GLU A 189 -23.09 -21.04 35.97
CA GLU A 189 -22.42 -20.61 37.21
C GLU A 189 -23.26 -19.66 38.09
N ILE A 190 -23.93 -18.66 37.48
CA ILE A 190 -24.59 -17.55 38.19
C ILE A 190 -26.03 -17.29 37.73
N GLY A 191 -26.59 -18.16 36.88
CA GLY A 191 -27.97 -18.06 36.41
C GLY A 191 -28.27 -16.77 35.64
N PRO A 192 -29.51 -16.25 35.71
CA PRO A 192 -29.94 -15.08 34.97
C PRO A 192 -29.17 -13.78 35.26
N SER A 193 -28.42 -13.72 36.37
CA SER A 193 -27.63 -12.55 36.73
C SER A 193 -26.53 -12.23 35.71
N CYS A 194 -26.08 -13.22 34.92
CA CYS A 194 -25.09 -13.03 33.86
C CYS A 194 -25.57 -12.07 32.76
N LEU A 195 -26.88 -12.02 32.50
CA LEU A 195 -27.45 -11.16 31.47
C LEU A 195 -27.28 -9.68 31.79
N ALA A 196 -27.26 -9.32 33.07
CA ALA A 196 -27.05 -7.93 33.48
C ALA A 196 -25.62 -7.46 33.17
N GLY A 197 -24.61 -8.27 33.49
CA GLY A 197 -23.22 -7.97 33.14
C GLY A 197 -22.98 -7.97 31.63
N MET A 198 -23.61 -8.90 30.90
CA MET A 198 -23.58 -8.91 29.44
C MET A 198 -24.26 -7.68 28.83
N GLY A 199 -25.38 -7.22 29.41
CA GLY A 199 -26.05 -5.98 29.00
C GLY A 199 -25.15 -4.75 29.15
N VAL A 200 -24.39 -4.67 30.24
CA VAL A 200 -23.39 -3.62 30.46
C VAL A 200 -22.26 -3.72 29.42
N LEU A 201 -21.75 -4.93 29.16
CA LEU A 201 -20.71 -5.16 28.14
C LEU A 201 -21.17 -4.69 26.75
N LEU A 202 -22.38 -5.09 26.34
CA LEU A 202 -22.97 -4.72 25.06
C LEU A 202 -23.27 -3.22 24.97
N PHE A 203 -23.61 -2.57 26.07
CA PHE A 203 -23.77 -1.11 26.12
C PHE A 203 -22.44 -0.36 26.00
N LEU A 204 -21.35 -0.89 26.59
CA LEU A 204 -20.03 -0.26 26.54
C LEU A 204 -19.39 -0.32 25.15
N MET A 205 -19.67 -1.35 24.36
CA MET A 205 -19.18 -1.50 22.98
C MET A 205 -19.50 -0.30 22.07
N PRO A 206 -20.77 0.15 21.89
CA PRO A 206 -21.09 1.32 21.09
C PRO A 206 -20.54 2.61 21.72
N THR A 207 -20.51 2.74 23.05
CA THR A 207 -19.93 3.92 23.72
C THR A 207 -18.43 4.07 23.40
N GLN A 208 -17.65 2.99 23.52
CA GLN A 208 -16.22 2.99 23.17
C GLN A 208 -15.99 3.22 21.67
N THR A 209 -16.81 2.62 20.82
CA THR A 209 -16.77 2.86 19.36
C THR A 209 -17.06 4.33 19.03
N MET A 210 -18.03 4.94 19.70
CA MET A 210 -18.36 6.36 19.54
C MET A 210 -17.22 7.27 20.00
N PHE A 211 -16.57 6.99 21.13
CA PHE A 211 -15.36 7.71 21.55
C PHE A 211 -14.23 7.55 20.54
N GLY A 212 -14.02 6.35 19.99
CA GLY A 212 -13.05 6.09 18.93
C GLY A 212 -13.32 6.91 17.66
N ARG A 213 -14.58 6.94 17.18
CA ARG A 213 -14.98 7.75 16.02
C ARG A 213 -14.80 9.24 16.25
N LEU A 214 -15.19 9.73 17.42
CA LEU A 214 -15.03 11.14 17.77
C LEU A 214 -13.54 11.51 17.87
N PHE A 215 -12.72 10.64 18.49
CA PHE A 215 -11.27 10.77 18.52
C PHE A 215 -10.68 10.87 17.10
N SER A 216 -11.10 9.99 16.18
CA SER A 216 -10.65 10.00 14.78
C SER A 216 -11.02 11.30 14.07
N LYS A 217 -12.25 11.81 14.25
CA LYS A 217 -12.69 13.11 13.71
C LYS A 217 -11.82 14.28 14.20
N PHE A 218 -11.46 14.30 15.48
CA PHE A 218 -10.55 15.33 16.01
C PHE A 218 -9.12 15.13 15.52
N ARG A 219 -8.64 13.89 15.39
CA ARG A 219 -7.31 13.56 14.85
C ARG A 219 -7.14 14.04 13.41
N SER A 220 -8.16 13.87 12.57
CA SER A 220 -8.18 14.41 11.21
C SER A 220 -8.04 15.95 11.19
N LYS A 221 -8.77 16.66 12.07
CA LYS A 221 -8.61 18.12 12.22
C LYS A 221 -7.22 18.53 12.71
N THR A 222 -6.62 17.73 13.60
CA THR A 222 -5.23 17.93 14.03
C THR A 222 -4.27 17.79 12.85
N ALA A 223 -4.42 16.75 12.02
CA ALA A 223 -3.55 16.51 10.86
C ALA A 223 -3.54 17.72 9.90
N VAL A 224 -4.70 18.29 9.57
CA VAL A 224 -4.78 19.50 8.71
C VAL A 224 -4.01 20.69 9.29
N LEU A 225 -4.07 20.89 10.61
CA LEU A 225 -3.32 21.96 11.28
C LEU A 225 -1.83 21.66 11.35
N THR A 226 -1.46 20.39 11.54
CA THR A 226 -0.06 19.93 11.49
C THR A 226 0.53 20.15 10.11
N ASP A 227 -0.20 19.85 9.03
CA ASP A 227 0.23 20.09 7.65
C ASP A 227 0.44 21.59 7.40
N SER A 228 -0.51 22.43 7.84
CA SER A 228 -0.35 23.88 7.76
C SER A 228 0.89 24.36 8.51
N ARG A 229 1.18 23.81 9.70
CA ARG A 229 2.38 24.16 10.48
C ARG A 229 3.66 23.74 9.76
N ILE A 230 3.71 22.51 9.25
CA ILE A 230 4.87 21.98 8.52
C ILE A 230 5.13 22.81 7.26
N ARG A 231 4.07 23.17 6.52
CA ARG A 231 4.18 24.04 5.34
C ARG A 231 4.76 25.41 5.69
N THR A 232 4.18 26.11 6.67
CA THR A 232 4.70 27.42 7.11
C THR A 232 6.14 27.32 7.63
N MET A 233 6.48 26.23 8.33
CA MET A 233 7.84 25.98 8.79
C MET A 233 8.81 25.78 7.61
N ASN A 234 8.42 25.03 6.58
CA ASN A 234 9.23 24.84 5.37
C ASN A 234 9.46 26.15 4.60
N GLU A 235 8.42 27.00 4.48
CA GLU A 235 8.54 28.33 3.87
C GLU A 235 9.54 29.21 4.63
N VAL A 236 9.48 29.20 5.97
CA VAL A 236 10.42 29.94 6.82
C VAL A 236 11.85 29.42 6.67
N VAL A 237 12.05 28.10 6.69
CA VAL A 237 13.38 27.49 6.55
C VAL A 237 13.96 27.75 5.16
N SER A 238 13.16 27.62 4.10
CA SER A 238 13.58 27.92 2.73
C SER A 238 13.91 29.41 2.55
N GLY A 239 13.18 30.30 3.24
CA GLY A 239 13.38 31.75 3.21
C GLY A 239 14.39 32.28 4.23
N MET A 240 15.11 31.42 4.98
CA MET A 240 15.86 31.82 6.17
C MET A 240 16.89 32.93 5.92
N ARG A 241 17.58 32.91 4.77
CA ARG A 241 18.56 33.95 4.41
C ARG A 241 17.90 35.34 4.30
N ILE A 242 16.74 35.43 3.66
CA ILE A 242 15.99 36.68 3.49
C ILE A 242 15.44 37.15 4.84
N ILE A 243 14.86 36.23 5.63
CA ILE A 243 14.31 36.54 6.96
C ILE A 243 15.40 37.10 7.89
N LYS A 244 16.62 36.53 7.85
CA LYS A 244 17.79 37.00 8.60
C LYS A 244 18.25 38.38 8.14
N MET A 245 18.27 38.64 6.83
CA MET A 245 18.66 39.92 6.26
C MET A 245 17.74 41.07 6.75
N TYR A 246 16.44 40.81 6.90
CA TYR A 246 15.45 41.78 7.37
C TYR A 246 15.15 41.74 8.88
N ALA A 247 15.83 40.90 9.65
CA ALA A 247 15.58 40.69 11.09
C ALA A 247 14.11 40.35 11.44
N TRP A 248 13.45 39.57 10.58
CA TRP A 248 12.02 39.20 10.71
C TRP A 248 11.79 37.92 11.54
N GLU A 249 12.77 37.43 12.30
CA GLU A 249 12.65 36.15 13.02
C GLU A 249 11.53 36.17 14.06
N LYS A 250 11.36 37.29 14.80
CA LYS A 250 10.32 37.41 15.83
C LYS A 250 8.90 37.37 15.22
N PRO A 251 8.55 38.15 14.18
CA PRO A 251 7.27 38.02 13.49
C PRO A 251 6.98 36.62 12.95
N PHE A 252 7.93 35.99 12.26
CA PHE A 252 7.74 34.64 11.72
C PHE A 252 7.62 33.58 12.83
N SER A 253 8.36 33.73 13.93
CA SER A 253 8.20 32.90 15.13
C SER A 253 6.79 33.02 15.74
N ALA A 254 6.25 34.25 15.82
CA ALA A 254 4.89 34.48 16.30
C ALA A 254 3.83 33.84 15.38
N LEU A 255 4.02 33.92 14.06
CA LEU A 255 3.16 33.26 13.08
C LEU A 255 3.12 31.73 13.29
N VAL A 256 4.29 31.09 13.41
CA VAL A 256 4.39 29.65 13.68
C VAL A 256 3.76 29.29 15.03
N THR A 257 3.96 30.13 16.05
CA THR A 257 3.41 29.92 17.39
C THR A 257 1.88 29.95 17.40
N GLU A 258 1.26 30.85 16.63
CA GLU A 258 -0.20 30.93 16.53
C GLU A 258 -0.80 29.70 15.84
N VAL A 259 -0.17 29.22 14.76
CA VAL A 259 -0.57 27.95 14.12
C VAL A 259 -0.43 26.78 15.10
N ARG A 260 0.68 26.73 15.85
CA ARG A 260 0.92 25.72 16.87
C ARG A 260 -0.09 25.77 18.01
N ARG A 261 -0.52 26.96 18.46
CA ARG A 261 -1.55 27.11 19.49
C ARG A 261 -2.89 26.49 19.06
N LYS A 262 -3.30 26.74 17.81
CA LYS A 262 -4.51 26.14 17.22
C LYS A 262 -4.39 24.62 17.14
N GLU A 263 -3.24 24.11 16.72
CA GLU A 263 -2.93 22.68 16.67
C GLU A 263 -3.01 22.03 18.07
N ILE A 264 -2.35 22.62 19.07
CA ILE A 264 -2.35 22.14 20.46
C ILE A 264 -3.77 22.09 21.04
N SER A 265 -4.62 23.08 20.76
CA SER A 265 -6.02 23.06 21.22
C SER A 265 -6.79 21.83 20.71
N LYS A 266 -6.55 21.40 19.47
CA LYS A 266 -7.16 20.18 18.92
C LYS A 266 -6.51 18.91 19.46
N ILE A 267 -5.19 18.91 19.63
CA ILE A 267 -4.45 17.81 20.26
C ILE A 267 -4.99 17.55 21.67
N MET A 268 -5.17 18.59 22.48
CA MET A 268 -5.69 18.45 23.86
C MET A 268 -7.09 17.84 23.87
N LYS A 269 -8.01 18.31 23.01
CA LYS A 269 -9.37 17.74 22.89
C LYS A 269 -9.33 16.26 22.49
N SER A 270 -8.47 15.89 21.53
CA SER A 270 -8.24 14.49 21.15
C SER A 270 -7.64 13.67 22.29
N SER A 271 -6.72 14.24 23.06
CA SER A 271 -6.08 13.59 24.20
C SER A 271 -7.06 13.32 25.35
N TYR A 272 -7.93 14.27 25.68
CA TYR A 272 -8.99 14.05 26.68
C TYR A 272 -9.95 12.93 26.26
N LEU A 273 -10.36 12.88 25.00
CA LEU A 273 -11.19 11.79 24.48
C LEU A 273 -10.49 10.43 24.54
N ARG A 274 -9.19 10.38 24.22
CA ARG A 274 -8.38 9.16 24.37
C ARG A 274 -8.30 8.72 25.83
N GLY A 275 -8.09 9.66 26.74
CA GLY A 275 -8.07 9.42 28.18
C GLY A 275 -9.41 8.87 28.69
N LEU A 276 -10.53 9.46 28.27
CA LEU A 276 -11.87 8.99 28.59
C LEU A 276 -12.15 7.58 28.04
N ASN A 277 -11.72 7.29 26.82
CA ASN A 277 -11.88 5.94 26.25
C ASN A 277 -11.07 4.89 27.03
N MET A 278 -9.83 5.22 27.42
CA MET A 278 -9.01 4.34 28.25
C MET A 278 -9.59 4.16 29.66
N ALA A 279 -10.03 5.24 30.30
CA ALA A 279 -10.68 5.17 31.61
C ALA A 279 -11.96 4.32 31.55
N SER A 280 -12.80 4.50 30.52
CA SER A 280 -13.98 3.67 30.27
C SER A 280 -13.61 2.19 30.14
N PHE A 281 -12.55 1.85 29.41
CA PHE A 281 -12.09 0.46 29.23
C PHE A 281 -11.66 -0.21 30.55
N PHE A 282 -10.90 0.48 31.41
CA PHE A 282 -10.47 -0.07 32.70
C PHE A 282 -11.62 -0.13 33.73
N CYS A 283 -12.47 0.90 33.78
CA CYS A 283 -13.63 0.93 34.68
C CYS A 283 -14.69 -0.12 34.28
N ALA A 284 -14.84 -0.42 32.99
CA ALA A 284 -15.79 -1.39 32.46
C ALA A 284 -15.77 -2.72 33.23
N SER A 285 -14.60 -3.33 33.42
CA SER A 285 -14.50 -4.62 34.12
C SER A 285 -15.06 -4.56 35.54
N LYS A 286 -14.85 -3.45 36.25
CA LYS A 286 -15.30 -3.30 37.64
C LYS A 286 -16.81 -3.09 37.69
N ILE A 287 -17.36 -2.30 36.77
CA ILE A 287 -18.80 -2.05 36.65
C ILE A 287 -19.55 -3.34 36.28
N ILE A 288 -19.05 -4.11 35.32
CA ILE A 288 -19.66 -5.40 34.89
C ILE A 288 -19.75 -6.37 36.07
N VAL A 289 -18.64 -6.56 36.78
CA VAL A 289 -18.57 -7.48 37.93
C VAL A 289 -19.47 -7.00 39.06
N PHE A 290 -19.44 -5.70 39.39
CA PHE A 290 -20.27 -5.11 40.44
C PHE A 290 -21.77 -5.33 40.15
N ILE A 291 -22.26 -4.94 38.97
CA ILE A 291 -23.68 -5.07 38.61
C ILE A 291 -24.11 -6.55 38.61
N THR A 292 -23.28 -7.44 38.07
CA THR A 292 -23.57 -8.87 38.05
C THR A 292 -23.78 -9.42 39.45
N PHE A 293 -22.82 -9.20 40.36
CA PHE A 293 -22.90 -9.74 41.71
C PHE A 293 -23.94 -9.04 42.58
N THR A 294 -24.21 -7.75 42.37
CA THR A 294 -25.32 -7.06 43.04
C THR A 294 -26.65 -7.74 42.71
N ILE A 295 -26.92 -8.01 41.43
CA ILE A 295 -28.15 -8.70 41.02
C ILE A 295 -28.19 -10.14 41.52
N TYR A 296 -27.06 -10.85 41.46
CA TYR A 296 -26.96 -12.22 41.98
C TYR A 296 -27.31 -12.32 43.48
N VAL A 297 -26.85 -11.36 44.29
CA VAL A 297 -27.19 -11.27 45.73
C VAL A 297 -28.65 -10.84 45.94
N LEU A 298 -29.16 -9.89 45.15
CA LEU A 298 -30.57 -9.47 45.23
C LEU A 298 -31.55 -10.59 44.88
N LEU A 299 -31.12 -11.57 44.07
CA LEU A 299 -31.86 -12.80 43.79
C LEU A 299 -31.78 -13.84 44.94
N GLY A 300 -31.07 -13.53 46.03
CA GLY A 300 -30.99 -14.37 47.22
C GLY A 300 -29.89 -15.45 47.17
N ASN A 301 -28.99 -15.41 46.19
CA ASN A 301 -27.97 -16.45 46.04
C ASN A 301 -26.71 -16.19 46.90
N PRO A 302 -26.09 -17.23 47.48
CA PRO A 302 -24.86 -17.09 48.25
C PRO A 302 -23.64 -16.94 47.33
N ILE A 303 -22.72 -16.05 47.72
CA ILE A 303 -21.43 -15.83 47.04
C ILE A 303 -20.40 -16.84 47.56
N SER A 304 -19.73 -17.53 46.64
CA SER A 304 -18.50 -18.31 46.90
C SER A 304 -17.32 -17.70 46.14
N ALA A 305 -16.09 -17.96 46.57
CA ALA A 305 -14.90 -17.50 45.88
C ALA A 305 -14.75 -18.18 44.50
N SER A 306 -15.02 -19.48 44.42
CA SER A 306 -15.05 -20.25 43.16
C SER A 306 -15.88 -19.55 42.08
N ARG A 307 -17.16 -19.29 42.36
CA ARG A 307 -18.09 -18.59 41.44
C ARG A 307 -17.59 -17.20 41.05
N VAL A 308 -17.05 -16.44 42.02
CA VAL A 308 -16.53 -15.10 41.76
C VAL A 308 -15.33 -15.15 40.81
N PHE A 309 -14.36 -16.02 41.06
CA PHE A 309 -13.18 -16.13 40.23
C PHE A 309 -13.51 -16.61 38.81
N VAL A 310 -14.36 -17.62 38.66
CA VAL A 310 -14.79 -18.12 37.35
C VAL A 310 -15.49 -17.01 36.57
N THR A 311 -16.48 -16.36 37.18
CA THR A 311 -17.26 -15.28 36.56
C THR A 311 -16.39 -14.12 36.12
N VAL A 312 -15.51 -13.61 37.00
CA VAL A 312 -14.60 -12.50 36.68
C VAL A 312 -13.66 -12.85 35.53
N SER A 313 -13.18 -14.09 35.51
CA SER A 313 -12.25 -14.59 34.50
C SER A 313 -12.95 -14.78 33.14
N LEU A 314 -14.15 -15.34 33.12
CA LEU A 314 -15.00 -15.48 31.92
C LEU A 314 -15.38 -14.12 31.32
N TYR A 315 -15.77 -13.14 32.14
CA TYR A 315 -15.99 -11.78 31.65
C TYR A 315 -14.73 -11.13 31.09
N THR A 316 -13.57 -11.38 31.72
CA THR A 316 -12.30 -10.84 31.22
C THR A 316 -11.92 -11.42 29.86
N ALA A 317 -12.14 -12.73 29.67
CA ALA A 317 -11.90 -13.42 28.41
C ALA A 317 -12.76 -12.87 27.27
N VAL A 318 -14.08 -12.78 27.47
CA VAL A 318 -15.01 -12.31 26.43
C VAL A 318 -14.87 -10.82 26.13
N ARG A 319 -14.47 -10.02 27.12
CA ARG A 319 -14.39 -8.56 26.99
C ARG A 319 -13.45 -8.13 25.88
N LEU A 320 -12.21 -8.62 25.87
CA LEU A 320 -11.24 -8.22 24.84
C LEU A 320 -11.75 -8.53 23.43
N THR A 321 -12.35 -9.70 23.26
CA THR A 321 -12.88 -10.12 21.96
C THR A 321 -14.05 -9.26 21.51
N VAL A 322 -15.04 -9.01 22.38
CA VAL A 322 -16.26 -8.27 22.04
C VAL A 322 -16.02 -6.76 21.95
N THR A 323 -15.21 -6.18 22.83
CA THR A 323 -15.04 -4.71 22.91
C THR A 323 -13.90 -4.19 22.04
N LEU A 324 -12.93 -5.03 21.66
CA LEU A 324 -11.76 -4.61 20.88
C LEU A 324 -11.66 -5.37 19.56
N PHE A 325 -11.48 -6.69 19.60
CA PHE A 325 -11.14 -7.45 18.40
C PHE A 325 -12.28 -7.50 17.37
N PHE A 326 -13.52 -7.71 17.80
CA PHE A 326 -14.68 -7.75 16.91
C PHE A 326 -14.98 -6.38 16.26
N PRO A 327 -15.05 -5.25 17.00
CA PRO A 327 -15.15 -3.93 16.40
C PRO A 327 -14.00 -3.60 15.44
N SER A 328 -12.75 -3.93 15.82
CA SER A 328 -11.59 -3.74 14.94
C SER A 328 -11.67 -4.59 13.68
N ALA A 329 -12.19 -5.81 13.76
CA ALA A 329 -12.40 -6.66 12.59
C ALA A 329 -13.39 -6.04 11.60
N ILE A 330 -14.50 -5.48 12.10
CA ILE A 330 -15.47 -4.75 11.27
C ILE A 330 -14.82 -3.52 10.65
N GLU A 331 -14.15 -2.69 11.46
CA GLU A 331 -13.48 -1.48 11.00
C GLU A 331 -12.47 -1.78 9.88
N LYS A 332 -11.57 -2.74 10.11
CA LYS A 332 -10.51 -3.11 9.15
C LYS A 332 -11.06 -3.78 7.90
N LEU A 333 -12.16 -4.53 8.00
CA LEU A 333 -12.86 -5.08 6.85
C LEU A 333 -13.39 -3.96 5.94
N PHE A 334 -14.05 -2.94 6.50
CA PHE A 334 -14.58 -1.82 5.71
C PHE A 334 -13.46 -0.94 5.13
N GLU A 335 -12.39 -0.65 5.90
CA GLU A 335 -11.21 0.06 5.37
C GLU A 335 -10.57 -0.69 4.20
N SER A 336 -10.42 -2.01 4.34
CA SER A 336 -9.83 -2.85 3.30
C SER A 336 -10.73 -2.96 2.08
N ARG A 337 -12.06 -3.00 2.25
CA ARG A 337 -13.00 -3.00 1.13
C ARG A 337 -12.88 -1.75 0.27
N VAL A 338 -12.79 -0.57 0.88
CA VAL A 338 -12.58 0.70 0.16
C VAL A 338 -11.23 0.67 -0.57
N SER A 339 -10.20 0.13 0.07
CA SER A 339 -8.86 0.03 -0.53
C SER A 339 -8.82 -0.94 -1.71
N ILE A 340 -9.46 -2.10 -1.59
CA ILE A 340 -9.64 -3.07 -2.68
C ILE A 340 -10.39 -2.41 -3.84
N GLN A 341 -11.44 -1.64 -3.56
CA GLN A 341 -12.20 -0.94 -4.61
C GLN A 341 -11.31 0.05 -5.38
N ARG A 342 -10.53 0.89 -4.70
CA ARG A 342 -9.61 1.84 -5.35
C ARG A 342 -8.55 1.14 -6.18
N ILE A 343 -7.99 0.04 -5.68
CA ILE A 343 -7.02 -0.75 -6.45
C ILE A 343 -7.71 -1.41 -7.66
N GLN A 344 -8.93 -1.94 -7.50
CA GLN A 344 -9.69 -2.50 -8.60
C GLN A 344 -9.97 -1.47 -9.69
N GLU A 345 -10.43 -0.27 -9.32
CA GLU A 345 -10.66 0.85 -10.25
C GLU A 345 -9.38 1.19 -11.02
N PHE A 346 -8.23 1.22 -10.34
CA PHE A 346 -6.91 1.44 -10.97
C PHE A 346 -6.52 0.29 -11.92
N LEU A 347 -6.73 -0.97 -11.51
CA LEU A 347 -6.42 -2.14 -12.34
C LEU A 347 -7.33 -2.27 -13.57
N LEU A 348 -8.48 -1.62 -13.58
CA LEU A 348 -9.41 -1.59 -14.71
C LEU A 348 -9.20 -0.41 -15.67
N LEU A 349 -8.26 0.49 -15.38
CA LEU A 349 -7.87 1.53 -16.32
C LEU A 349 -7.35 0.94 -17.64
N ASP A 350 -7.53 1.68 -18.73
CA ASP A 350 -7.15 1.22 -20.05
C ASP A 350 -5.64 1.03 -20.17
N GLU A 351 -5.22 -0.06 -20.80
CA GLU A 351 -3.81 -0.35 -21.10
C GLU A 351 -3.46 0.05 -22.53
N ILE A 352 -2.18 0.30 -22.79
CA ILE A 352 -1.66 0.44 -24.15
C ILE A 352 -1.83 -0.92 -24.84
N THR A 353 -2.67 -0.97 -25.86
CA THR A 353 -2.74 -2.13 -26.75
C THR A 353 -1.40 -2.23 -27.47
N LYS A 354 -0.57 -3.20 -27.09
CA LYS A 354 0.64 -3.50 -27.85
C LYS A 354 0.24 -4.06 -29.20
N THR A 355 0.07 -3.19 -30.19
CA THR A 355 -0.01 -3.58 -31.61
C THR A 355 1.39 -3.92 -32.10
N SER A 356 2.12 -4.78 -31.39
CA SER A 356 3.34 -5.35 -31.91
C SER A 356 2.93 -6.48 -32.84
N VAL A 357 2.83 -6.20 -34.14
CA VAL A 357 3.11 -7.23 -35.14
C VAL A 357 4.51 -7.73 -34.79
N ALA A 358 4.59 -8.92 -34.21
CA ALA A 358 5.85 -9.52 -33.84
C ALA A 358 6.71 -9.59 -35.11
N LEU A 359 7.79 -8.81 -35.15
CA LEU A 359 8.74 -8.84 -36.25
C LEU A 359 9.25 -10.27 -36.40
N SER A 360 8.92 -10.91 -37.51
CA SER A 360 9.50 -12.20 -37.87
C SER A 360 11.01 -12.00 -38.04
N LYS A 361 11.82 -12.98 -37.62
CA LYS A 361 13.30 -12.89 -37.78
C LYS A 361 13.73 -12.78 -39.25
N GLU A 362 12.82 -13.00 -40.20
CA GLU A 362 13.05 -12.95 -41.65
C GLU A 362 12.87 -11.54 -42.25
N ASP A 363 12.23 -10.59 -41.54
CA ASP A 363 11.97 -9.22 -42.01
C ASP A 363 13.14 -8.23 -41.81
N LYS A 364 14.32 -8.69 -41.37
CA LYS A 364 15.46 -7.85 -40.95
C LYS A 364 16.08 -6.94 -42.02
N LYS A 365 15.66 -7.03 -43.29
CA LYS A 365 16.29 -6.24 -44.38
C LYS A 365 15.65 -4.87 -44.61
N ASP A 366 14.40 -4.66 -44.19
CA ASP A 366 13.69 -3.38 -44.39
C ASP A 366 13.41 -2.71 -43.04
N VAL A 367 14.41 -1.99 -42.51
CA VAL A 367 14.23 -1.05 -41.40
C VAL A 367 13.55 0.20 -41.94
N GLY A 368 12.46 0.62 -41.32
CA GLY A 368 11.73 1.80 -41.77
C GLY A 368 10.47 2.12 -40.96
N VAL A 369 9.96 3.32 -41.17
CA VAL A 369 8.69 3.80 -40.62
C VAL A 369 7.76 4.13 -41.79
N GLU A 370 6.63 3.43 -41.85
CA GLU A 370 5.59 3.65 -42.87
C GLU A 370 4.31 4.10 -42.16
N LEU A 371 3.80 5.25 -42.58
CA LEU A 371 2.58 5.90 -42.13
C LEU A 371 1.71 6.13 -43.37
N ASP A 372 0.47 5.64 -43.33
CA ASP A 372 -0.49 5.83 -44.42
C ASP A 372 -1.86 6.27 -43.88
N ASP A 373 -2.28 7.49 -44.24
CA ASP A 373 -3.51 8.17 -43.82
C ASP A 373 -3.73 8.10 -42.29
N LEU A 374 -2.66 8.27 -41.51
CA LEU A 374 -2.69 8.12 -40.06
C LEU A 374 -3.50 9.25 -39.41
N THR A 375 -4.48 8.86 -38.59
CA THR A 375 -5.27 9.77 -37.75
C THR A 375 -5.26 9.31 -36.29
N CYS A 376 -4.90 10.21 -35.38
CA CYS A 376 -4.72 9.91 -33.95
C CYS A 376 -5.43 10.92 -33.03
N TYR A 377 -5.89 10.44 -31.87
CA TYR A 377 -6.53 11.22 -30.81
C TYR A 377 -5.91 10.90 -29.45
N TRP A 378 -5.48 11.92 -28.70
CA TRP A 378 -5.12 11.75 -27.28
C TRP A 378 -6.36 11.51 -26.42
N ASP A 379 -7.44 12.22 -26.72
CA ASP A 379 -8.76 12.05 -26.12
C ASP A 379 -9.79 11.87 -27.24
N LYS A 380 -10.46 10.72 -27.24
CA LYS A 380 -11.47 10.37 -28.25
C LYS A 380 -12.74 11.23 -28.13
N ASN A 381 -12.90 11.97 -27.03
CA ASN A 381 -14.03 12.89 -26.85
C ASN A 381 -13.81 14.25 -27.54
N LEU A 382 -12.62 14.52 -28.09
CA LEU A 382 -12.34 15.76 -28.81
C LEU A 382 -12.88 15.69 -30.24
N ASP A 383 -13.48 16.80 -30.69
CA ASP A 383 -14.04 16.91 -32.04
C ASP A 383 -12.97 16.87 -33.15
N ALA A 384 -11.75 17.31 -32.85
CA ALA A 384 -10.66 17.38 -33.81
C ALA A 384 -9.53 16.40 -33.47
N PRO A 385 -9.01 15.64 -34.46
CA PRO A 385 -7.85 14.78 -34.26
C PRO A 385 -6.58 15.60 -33.96
N THR A 386 -5.69 15.02 -33.15
CA THR A 386 -4.37 15.64 -32.90
C THR A 386 -3.46 15.52 -34.12
N LEU A 387 -3.54 14.39 -34.83
CA LEU A 387 -2.86 14.14 -36.11
C LEU A 387 -3.92 13.72 -37.11
N GLN A 388 -3.95 14.34 -38.29
CA GLN A 388 -4.96 14.10 -39.31
C GLN A 388 -4.30 13.76 -40.66
N SER A 389 -4.67 12.60 -41.22
CA SER A 389 -4.26 12.16 -42.56
C SER A 389 -2.76 12.31 -42.84
N ILE A 390 -1.92 11.86 -41.90
CA ILE A 390 -0.47 11.90 -42.05
C ILE A 390 0.01 10.67 -42.83
N SER A 391 0.64 10.90 -43.99
CA SER A 391 1.33 9.86 -44.76
C SER A 391 2.81 10.19 -44.89
N LEU A 392 3.68 9.24 -44.54
CA LEU A 392 5.14 9.37 -44.53
C LEU A 392 5.77 7.99 -44.68
N SER A 393 6.80 7.87 -45.53
CA SER A 393 7.62 6.67 -45.63
C SER A 393 9.09 7.02 -45.42
N LEU A 394 9.73 6.39 -44.44
CA LEU A 394 11.14 6.56 -44.11
C LEU A 394 11.87 5.23 -44.26
N ASN A 395 12.95 5.26 -45.04
CA ASN A 395 13.84 4.13 -45.25
C ASN A 395 15.11 4.29 -44.40
N SER A 396 15.91 3.22 -44.29
CA SER A 396 17.20 3.26 -43.60
C SER A 396 18.13 4.37 -44.13
N ASN A 397 18.98 4.90 -43.24
CA ASN A 397 20.02 5.91 -43.52
C ASN A 397 19.49 7.28 -43.96
N GLN A 398 18.30 7.68 -43.47
CA GLN A 398 17.74 9.01 -43.72
C GLN A 398 17.64 9.82 -42.42
N LEU A 399 17.99 11.10 -42.48
CA LEU A 399 17.74 12.07 -41.41
C LEU A 399 16.49 12.89 -41.77
N LEU A 400 15.42 12.74 -41.01
CA LEU A 400 14.20 13.54 -41.15
C LEU A 400 14.16 14.64 -40.10
N ALA A 401 14.00 15.89 -40.54
CA ALA A 401 13.72 17.02 -39.66
C ALA A 401 12.22 17.36 -39.69
N VAL A 402 11.56 17.34 -38.53
CA VAL A 402 10.15 17.71 -38.38
C VAL A 402 10.07 19.15 -37.84
N ILE A 403 9.62 20.08 -38.68
CA ILE A 403 9.49 21.50 -38.34
C ILE A 403 8.02 21.93 -38.26
N GLY A 404 7.72 22.91 -37.41
CA GLY A 404 6.38 23.46 -37.28
C GLY A 404 6.20 24.28 -36.01
N PRO A 405 5.14 25.10 -35.91
CA PRO A 405 4.89 25.96 -34.76
C PRO A 405 4.70 25.16 -33.46
N VAL A 406 4.74 25.85 -32.31
CA VAL A 406 4.43 25.26 -31.01
C VAL A 406 3.00 24.72 -31.03
N GLY A 407 2.79 23.48 -30.56
CA GLY A 407 1.48 22.83 -30.59
C GLY A 407 1.09 22.15 -31.91
N ALA A 408 1.94 22.16 -32.94
CA ALA A 408 1.65 21.52 -34.24
C ALA A 408 1.58 19.98 -34.24
N GLY A 409 1.69 19.31 -33.09
CA GLY A 409 1.63 17.84 -33.00
C GLY A 409 2.95 17.10 -33.24
N LYS A 410 4.11 17.79 -33.24
CA LYS A 410 5.44 17.17 -33.46
C LYS A 410 5.73 16.02 -32.48
N SER A 411 5.62 16.26 -31.18
CA SER A 411 5.81 15.22 -30.15
C SER A 411 4.73 14.14 -30.21
N SER A 412 3.51 14.47 -30.67
CA SER A 412 2.43 13.50 -30.88
C SER A 412 2.76 12.53 -32.04
N LEU A 413 3.41 13.02 -33.10
CA LEU A 413 3.90 12.17 -34.19
C LEU A 413 4.93 11.16 -33.69
N LEU A 414 5.92 11.62 -32.91
CA LEU A 414 6.91 10.74 -32.28
C LEU A 414 6.25 9.73 -31.32
N SER A 415 5.28 10.18 -30.52
CA SER A 415 4.52 9.32 -29.60
C SER A 415 3.70 8.25 -30.34
N SER A 416 3.22 8.55 -31.55
CA SER A 416 2.54 7.57 -32.40
C SER A 416 3.51 6.50 -32.88
N ILE A 417 4.70 6.90 -33.36
CA ILE A 417 5.77 5.97 -33.79
C ILE A 417 6.24 5.08 -32.62
N LEU A 418 6.29 5.61 -31.40
CA LEU A 418 6.60 4.83 -30.19
C LEU A 418 5.50 3.82 -29.80
N GLY A 419 4.28 3.99 -30.32
CA GLY A 419 3.11 3.20 -29.93
C GLY A 419 2.42 3.67 -28.65
N GLU A 420 2.79 4.84 -28.13
CA GLU A 420 2.16 5.47 -26.96
C GLU A 420 0.84 6.17 -27.33
N LEU A 421 0.78 6.74 -28.54
CA LEU A 421 -0.44 7.32 -29.13
C LEU A 421 -1.04 6.34 -30.16
N PRO A 422 -2.14 5.63 -29.83
CA PRO A 422 -2.72 4.64 -30.73
C PRO A 422 -3.34 5.29 -31.98
N ALA A 423 -3.19 4.60 -33.11
CA ALA A 423 -3.85 4.94 -34.36
C ALA A 423 -5.35 4.59 -34.30
N GLU A 424 -6.22 5.55 -34.65
CA GLU A 424 -7.67 5.28 -34.80
C GLU A 424 -7.99 4.86 -36.24
N LYS A 425 -7.35 5.53 -37.20
CA LYS A 425 -7.47 5.26 -38.64
C LYS A 425 -6.09 5.33 -39.29
N GLY A 426 -5.90 4.57 -40.37
CA GLY A 426 -4.66 4.50 -41.13
C GLY A 426 -3.78 3.34 -40.69
N VAL A 427 -2.62 3.23 -41.33
CA VAL A 427 -1.64 2.17 -41.07
C VAL A 427 -0.35 2.80 -40.55
N LEU A 428 0.11 2.30 -39.40
CA LEU A 428 1.45 2.59 -38.86
C LEU A 428 2.23 1.28 -38.80
N ARG A 429 3.36 1.22 -39.51
CA ARG A 429 4.30 0.10 -39.46
C ARG A 429 5.67 0.63 -39.07
N VAL A 430 6.20 0.10 -37.98
CA VAL A 430 7.56 0.39 -37.52
C VAL A 430 8.35 -0.91 -37.53
N LYS A 431 9.44 -0.93 -38.32
CA LYS A 431 10.33 -2.08 -38.43
C LYS A 431 11.73 -1.67 -37.94
N GLY A 432 12.13 -2.19 -36.79
CA GLY A 432 13.44 -1.92 -36.17
C GLY A 432 13.35 -1.65 -34.67
N GLN A 433 14.49 -1.63 -33.98
CA GLN A 433 14.59 -1.20 -32.60
C GLN A 433 14.55 0.33 -32.51
N LEU A 434 13.72 0.85 -31.61
CA LEU A 434 13.56 2.29 -31.37
C LEU A 434 14.35 2.74 -30.15
N THR A 435 14.91 3.95 -30.22
CA THR A 435 15.36 4.70 -29.04
C THR A 435 14.75 6.09 -29.05
N TYR A 436 14.58 6.67 -27.86
CA TYR A 436 13.87 7.93 -27.67
C TYR A 436 14.60 8.86 -26.71
N ALA A 437 14.86 10.08 -27.16
CA ALA A 437 15.29 11.19 -26.31
C ALA A 437 14.13 12.18 -26.19
N ALA A 438 13.46 12.17 -25.03
CA ALA A 438 12.32 13.05 -24.77
C ALA A 438 12.70 14.53 -24.63
N GLN A 439 11.76 15.41 -24.99
CA GLN A 439 11.88 16.88 -24.85
C GLN A 439 12.15 17.32 -23.41
N GLN A 440 11.49 16.69 -22.44
CA GLN A 440 11.83 16.86 -21.02
C GLN A 440 12.79 15.72 -20.61
N PRO A 441 14.07 16.02 -20.35
CA PRO A 441 15.04 14.99 -20.03
C PRO A 441 14.69 14.28 -18.72
N TRP A 442 14.67 12.95 -18.75
CA TRP A 442 14.45 12.13 -17.56
C TRP A 442 15.75 11.48 -17.09
N VAL A 443 16.14 11.76 -15.84
CA VAL A 443 17.34 11.22 -15.19
C VAL A 443 16.89 10.56 -13.89
N PHE A 444 17.25 9.28 -13.70
CA PHE A 444 16.87 8.51 -12.52
C PHE A 444 17.98 8.53 -11.45
N PRO A 445 17.65 8.27 -10.18
CA PRO A 445 18.64 8.22 -9.10
C PRO A 445 19.72 7.17 -9.37
N GLY A 446 20.98 7.58 -9.35
CA GLY A 446 22.12 6.73 -9.69
C GLY A 446 23.31 7.54 -10.15
N THR A 447 24.35 6.89 -10.69
CA THR A 447 25.49 7.60 -11.28
C THR A 447 25.18 8.10 -12.69
N ILE A 448 25.92 9.08 -13.18
CA ILE A 448 25.84 9.52 -14.59
C ILE A 448 26.10 8.33 -15.51
N ARG A 449 27.13 7.52 -15.20
CA ARG A 449 27.44 6.30 -15.94
C ARG A 449 26.24 5.36 -16.00
N SER A 450 25.60 5.08 -14.87
CA SER A 450 24.41 4.20 -14.86
C SER A 450 23.26 4.78 -15.69
N ASN A 451 23.10 6.11 -15.69
CA ASN A 451 22.08 6.79 -16.48
C ASN A 451 22.33 6.65 -17.99
N ILE A 452 23.58 6.72 -18.44
CA ILE A 452 23.95 6.58 -19.86
C ILE A 452 23.89 5.11 -20.29
N LEU A 453 24.43 4.20 -19.48
CA LEU A 453 24.45 2.76 -19.77
C LEU A 453 23.04 2.16 -19.79
N PHE A 454 22.15 2.62 -18.89
CA PHE A 454 20.75 2.23 -18.82
C PHE A 454 20.52 0.71 -18.91
N GLY A 455 21.26 -0.04 -18.08
CA GLY A 455 21.18 -1.50 -17.99
C GLY A 455 22.06 -2.29 -18.98
N LYS A 456 22.76 -1.61 -19.90
CA LYS A 456 23.79 -2.25 -20.74
C LYS A 456 25.15 -2.29 -20.04
N ASP A 457 25.99 -3.23 -20.48
CA ASP A 457 27.38 -3.30 -20.04
C ASP A 457 28.20 -2.11 -20.54
N LEU A 458 29.26 -1.77 -19.80
CA LEU A 458 30.19 -0.71 -20.15
C LEU A 458 31.16 -1.18 -21.25
N GLU A 459 31.07 -0.58 -22.43
CA GLU A 459 32.05 -0.73 -23.49
C GLU A 459 32.95 0.52 -23.54
N PRO A 460 34.20 0.48 -23.05
CA PRO A 460 34.99 1.67 -22.78
C PRO A 460 35.20 2.59 -23.99
N ARG A 461 35.50 2.01 -25.16
CA ARG A 461 35.75 2.78 -26.40
C ARG A 461 34.48 3.46 -26.90
N LYS A 462 33.35 2.77 -26.85
CA LYS A 462 32.06 3.30 -27.26
C LYS A 462 31.61 4.39 -26.30
N TYR A 463 31.72 4.14 -25.00
CA TYR A 463 31.35 5.09 -23.96
C TYR A 463 32.14 6.39 -24.09
N GLU A 464 33.47 6.34 -24.23
CA GLU A 464 34.30 7.54 -24.43
C GLU A 464 33.90 8.31 -25.71
N ARG A 465 33.61 7.60 -26.81
CA ARG A 465 33.10 8.21 -28.04
C ARG A 465 31.77 8.93 -27.82
N VAL A 466 30.82 8.30 -27.13
CA VAL A 466 29.51 8.89 -26.83
C VAL A 466 29.64 10.11 -25.92
N ILE A 467 30.49 10.04 -24.89
CA ILE A 467 30.75 11.18 -23.99
C ILE A 467 31.36 12.36 -24.75
N LYS A 468 32.29 12.08 -25.67
CA LYS A 468 32.92 13.11 -26.51
C LYS A 468 31.90 13.72 -27.50
N ALA A 469 31.16 12.89 -28.24
CA ALA A 469 30.16 13.34 -29.21
C ALA A 469 29.07 14.17 -28.52
N CYS A 470 28.60 13.72 -27.35
CA CYS A 470 27.60 14.44 -26.55
C CYS A 470 28.14 15.64 -25.75
N ALA A 471 29.39 16.09 -25.99
CA ALA A 471 30.02 17.23 -25.30
C ALA A 471 30.00 17.16 -23.76
N LEU A 472 29.99 15.96 -23.18
CA LEU A 472 29.86 15.74 -21.73
C LEU A 472 31.21 15.73 -21.00
N LYS A 473 32.33 15.65 -21.73
CA LYS A 473 33.68 15.49 -21.12
C LYS A 473 34.03 16.58 -20.11
N ARG A 474 33.82 17.85 -20.47
CA ARG A 474 34.06 19.00 -19.57
C ARG A 474 33.14 18.97 -18.35
N ASP A 475 31.88 18.53 -18.51
CA ASP A 475 30.96 18.41 -17.38
C ASP A 475 31.48 17.38 -16.37
N MET A 476 31.99 16.23 -16.84
CA MET A 476 32.55 15.20 -15.96
C MET A 476 33.80 15.70 -15.24
N GLU A 477 34.67 16.47 -15.89
CA GLU A 477 35.89 17.02 -15.25
C GLU A 477 35.57 18.00 -14.11
N LEU A 478 34.42 18.68 -14.17
CA LEU A 478 33.98 19.64 -13.14
C LEU A 478 33.26 18.97 -11.97
N LEU A 479 32.80 17.73 -12.12
CA LEU A 479 32.07 17.01 -11.09
C LEU A 479 33.02 16.29 -10.13
N PRO A 480 32.71 16.22 -8.82
CA PRO A 480 33.63 15.69 -7.80
C PRO A 480 34.13 14.27 -8.09
N ASP A 481 33.24 13.39 -8.57
CA ASP A 481 33.53 11.99 -8.87
C ASP A 481 33.40 11.67 -10.37
N GLY A 482 33.47 12.70 -11.23
CA GLY A 482 33.25 12.57 -12.67
C GLY A 482 31.96 11.84 -13.01
N ASP A 483 32.07 10.78 -13.83
CA ASP A 483 30.91 10.01 -14.29
C ASP A 483 30.31 9.08 -13.21
N GLN A 484 31.01 8.88 -12.08
CA GLN A 484 30.51 8.17 -10.91
C GLN A 484 29.74 9.07 -9.94
N THR A 485 29.67 10.38 -10.23
CA THR A 485 28.92 11.31 -9.40
C THR A 485 27.47 10.86 -9.25
N LEU A 486 27.05 10.72 -8.00
CA LEU A 486 25.68 10.33 -7.65
C LEU A 486 24.71 11.48 -7.94
N ILE A 487 23.73 11.19 -8.78
CA ILE A 487 22.66 12.07 -9.15
C ILE A 487 21.44 11.74 -8.29
N GLY A 488 20.92 12.75 -7.58
CA GLY A 488 19.69 12.63 -6.80
C GLY A 488 18.43 12.59 -7.68
N ASP A 489 17.26 12.50 -7.04
CA ASP A 489 15.96 12.47 -7.74
C ASP A 489 15.81 13.59 -8.77
N ARG A 490 15.36 13.22 -9.98
CA ARG A 490 15.15 14.11 -11.14
C ARG A 490 16.39 14.94 -11.54
N GLY A 491 17.58 14.50 -11.17
CA GLY A 491 18.80 15.21 -11.53
C GLY A 491 18.97 16.56 -10.84
N ALA A 492 18.56 16.69 -9.58
CA ALA A 492 18.63 17.98 -8.86
C ALA A 492 20.03 18.65 -8.87
N THR A 493 21.10 17.87 -9.05
CA THR A 493 22.49 18.34 -9.12
C THR A 493 22.95 18.80 -10.51
N LEU A 494 22.19 18.52 -11.56
CA LEU A 494 22.55 18.84 -12.96
C LEU A 494 21.78 20.06 -13.48
N SER A 495 22.42 20.84 -14.34
CA SER A 495 21.75 21.92 -15.10
C SER A 495 20.80 21.35 -16.19
N GLY A 496 19.92 22.19 -16.75
CA GLY A 496 19.00 21.77 -17.82
C GLY A 496 19.72 21.21 -19.06
N GLY A 497 20.75 21.91 -19.53
CA GLY A 497 21.56 21.47 -20.67
C GLY A 497 22.35 20.19 -20.39
N GLN A 498 22.88 20.02 -19.17
CA GLN A 498 23.53 18.77 -18.76
C GLN A 498 22.55 17.58 -18.78
N LYS A 499 21.32 17.77 -18.27
CA LYS A 499 20.30 16.71 -18.33
C LYS A 499 19.95 16.35 -19.77
N ALA A 500 19.81 17.33 -20.66
CA ALA A 500 19.55 17.10 -22.08
C ALA A 500 20.67 16.26 -22.73
N ARG A 501 21.94 16.62 -22.50
CA ARG A 501 23.09 15.88 -23.03
C ARG A 501 23.22 14.47 -22.46
N VAL A 502 22.93 14.27 -21.16
CA VAL A 502 22.90 12.92 -20.56
C VAL A 502 21.77 12.07 -21.15
N ASN A 503 20.60 12.65 -21.40
CA ASN A 503 19.47 11.96 -22.04
C ASN A 503 19.78 11.59 -23.50
N LEU A 504 20.43 12.49 -24.25
CA LEU A 504 20.90 12.23 -25.60
C LEU A 504 21.98 11.13 -25.61
N ALA A 505 22.97 11.20 -24.72
CA ALA A 505 24.01 10.19 -24.58
C ALA A 505 23.44 8.79 -24.29
N ARG A 506 22.40 8.71 -23.45
CA ARG A 506 21.66 7.47 -23.22
C ARG A 506 21.04 6.93 -24.51
N ALA A 507 20.36 7.77 -25.28
CA ALA A 507 19.75 7.36 -26.53
C ALA A 507 20.79 6.85 -27.54
N VAL A 508 21.91 7.57 -27.70
CA VAL A 508 23.04 7.22 -28.59
C VAL A 508 23.70 5.90 -28.16
N TYR A 509 23.86 5.65 -26.86
CA TYR A 509 24.51 4.43 -26.35
C TYR A 509 23.68 3.14 -26.55
N GLN A 510 22.35 3.25 -26.73
CA GLN A 510 21.46 2.09 -26.78
C GLN A 510 21.50 1.26 -28.07
N ASP A 511 22.27 1.62 -29.11
CA ASP A 511 22.32 0.93 -30.42
C ASP A 511 20.93 0.56 -30.95
N ALA A 512 20.22 1.53 -31.50
CA ALA A 512 18.91 1.34 -32.09
C ALA A 512 18.97 1.48 -33.62
N ASP A 513 17.97 0.96 -34.32
CA ASP A 513 17.84 1.13 -35.76
C ASP A 513 17.20 2.49 -36.09
N ILE A 514 16.31 2.99 -35.21
CA ILE A 514 15.54 4.21 -35.38
C ILE A 514 15.71 5.10 -34.14
N TYR A 515 16.23 6.31 -34.35
CA TYR A 515 16.44 7.32 -33.30
C TYR A 515 15.36 8.40 -33.37
N LEU A 516 14.52 8.48 -32.33
CA LEU A 516 13.54 9.55 -32.17
C LEU A 516 14.09 10.59 -31.18
N LEU A 517 14.37 11.80 -31.67
CA LEU A 517 14.95 12.87 -30.86
C LEU A 517 13.96 14.05 -30.80
N ASP A 518 13.31 14.22 -29.65
CA ASP A 518 12.34 15.31 -29.45
C ASP A 518 13.05 16.53 -28.87
N ASP A 519 13.42 17.46 -29.74
CA ASP A 519 14.03 18.75 -29.39
C ASP A 519 15.29 18.67 -28.48
N PRO A 520 16.30 17.84 -28.84
CA PRO A 520 17.46 17.57 -27.98
C PRO A 520 18.42 18.77 -27.82
N LEU A 521 18.27 19.82 -28.66
CA LEU A 521 19.17 20.97 -28.71
C LEU A 521 18.60 22.23 -28.02
N SER A 522 17.36 22.19 -27.53
CA SER A 522 16.67 23.36 -26.97
C SER A 522 17.32 23.97 -25.72
N ALA A 523 17.97 23.14 -24.91
CA ALA A 523 18.52 23.53 -23.60
C ALA A 523 20.04 23.80 -23.63
N VAL A 524 20.66 23.78 -24.81
CA VAL A 524 22.11 24.00 -24.98
C VAL A 524 22.39 25.29 -25.75
N ASP A 525 23.55 25.86 -25.53
CA ASP A 525 24.05 27.02 -26.27
C ASP A 525 24.42 26.65 -27.71
N ALA A 526 24.54 27.65 -28.58
CA ALA A 526 24.73 27.44 -30.01
C ALA A 526 26.05 26.72 -30.36
N GLU A 527 27.13 26.94 -29.60
CA GLU A 527 28.42 26.26 -29.83
C GLU A 527 28.30 24.77 -29.54
N VAL A 528 27.75 24.42 -28.37
CA VAL A 528 27.46 23.02 -28.02
C VAL A 528 26.47 22.40 -28.99
N GLY A 529 25.40 23.12 -29.36
CA GLY A 529 24.39 22.62 -30.29
C GLY A 529 24.97 22.28 -31.66
N ARG A 530 25.92 23.09 -32.14
CA ARG A 530 26.67 22.81 -33.38
C ARG A 530 27.54 21.57 -33.26
N HIS A 531 28.30 21.45 -32.16
CA HIS A 531 29.10 20.26 -31.87
C HIS A 531 28.25 18.98 -31.89
N LEU A 532 27.10 18.99 -31.21
CA LEU A 532 26.18 17.84 -31.13
C LEU A 532 25.56 17.42 -32.48
N PHE A 533 25.50 18.34 -33.45
CA PHE A 533 24.95 18.07 -34.77
C PHE A 533 26.01 17.61 -35.78
N GLU A 534 27.25 18.10 -35.65
CA GLU A 534 28.34 17.83 -36.60
C GLU A 534 29.21 16.63 -36.21
N GLU A 535 29.45 16.38 -34.90
CA GLU A 535 30.29 15.28 -34.37
C GLU A 535 29.46 14.15 -33.74
#